data_AF-A0A2H0BHR4-F1
#
_entry.id   AF-A0A2H0BHR4-F1
#
_cell.length_a   1.000
_cell.length_b   1.000
_cell.length_c   1.000
_cell.angle_alpha   90.00
_cell.angle_beta   90.00
_cell.angle_gamma   90.00
#
_symmetry.space_group_name_H-M   'P 1'
#
loop_
_entity.id
_entity.type
_entity.pdbx_description
1 polymer ?
#
loop_
_entity_poly.entity_id
_entity_poly.type
_entity_poly.pdbx_seq_one_letter_code
_entity_poly.pdbx_strand_id
1 'polypeptide(L)'
;MYNLYNSDTIILDFLNYLKSCGLSKNSVRFYKSDLKLFNRWFSGQYPRQTLKPTHLEEYKKFLLMRQVSVKTINRRLSTLRKFFAFLKIPVASPNLPATDP
;
A
#
# COMPACT_ATOMS: atom_id res chain seq x y z
N MET A 1 11.57 9.44 -5.73
CA MET A 1 11.25 8.18 -6.45
C MET A 1 11.64 7.02 -5.54
N TYR A 2 10.78 6.04 -5.33
CA TYR A 2 11.08 4.90 -4.43
C TYR A 2 11.61 3.72 -5.24
N ASN A 3 12.85 3.31 -4.93
CA ASN A 3 13.54 2.20 -5.57
C ASN A 3 13.05 0.86 -4.98
N LEU A 4 12.81 -0.15 -5.82
CA LEU A 4 12.16 -1.43 -5.46
C LEU A 4 12.96 -2.29 -4.47
N TYR A 5 14.28 -2.06 -4.34
CA TYR A 5 15.16 -2.78 -3.41
C TYR A 5 14.81 -2.60 -1.92
N ASN A 6 13.99 -1.60 -1.58
CA ASN A 6 13.54 -1.31 -0.21
C ASN A 6 12.05 -1.62 0.03
N SER A 7 11.38 -2.39 -0.85
CA SER A 7 9.92 -2.58 -0.75
C SER A 7 9.47 -3.20 0.57
N ASP A 8 10.23 -4.17 1.10
CA ASP A 8 9.87 -4.83 2.36
C ASP A 8 10.06 -3.90 3.58
N THR A 9 11.11 -3.08 3.59
CA THR A 9 11.35 -2.07 4.63
C THR A 9 10.26 -1.01 4.63
N ILE A 10 9.93 -0.46 3.46
CA ILE A 10 8.89 0.58 3.34
C ILE A 10 7.50 0.02 3.70
N ILE A 11 7.21 -1.24 3.31
CA ILE A 11 5.98 -1.92 3.75
C ILE A 11 5.98 -2.07 5.27
N LEU A 12 7.10 -2.47 5.89
CA LEU A 12 7.19 -2.61 7.34
C LEU A 12 6.95 -1.28 8.06
N ASP A 13 7.55 -0.19 7.58
CA ASP A 13 7.36 1.16 8.13
C ASP A 13 5.89 1.58 8.06
N PHE A 14 5.24 1.37 6.92
CA PHE A 14 3.82 1.63 6.78
C PHE A 14 2.97 0.80 7.75
N LEU A 15 3.28 -0.49 7.93
CA LEU A 15 2.55 -1.34 8.88
C LEU A 15 2.75 -0.89 10.33
N ASN A 16 3.94 -0.37 10.68
CA ASN A 16 4.21 0.19 12.00
C ASN A 16 3.46 1.52 12.19
N TYR A 17 3.41 2.38 11.18
CA TYR A 17 2.56 3.57 11.17
C TYR A 17 1.08 3.23 11.38
N LEU A 18 0.55 2.20 10.71
CA LEU A 18 -0.84 1.79 10.93
C LEU A 18 -1.08 1.30 12.38
N LYS A 19 -0.11 0.62 12.99
CA LYS A 19 -0.20 0.20 14.39
C LYS A 19 -0.17 1.40 15.33
N SER A 20 0.67 2.41 15.08
CA SER A 20 0.71 3.61 15.93
C SER A 20 -0.56 4.45 15.81
N CYS A 21 -1.26 4.38 14.68
CA CYS A 21 -2.63 4.91 14.53
C CYS A 21 -3.73 4.05 15.19
N GLY A 22 -3.39 3.02 15.97
CA GLY A 22 -4.35 2.21 16.71
C GLY A 22 -5.13 1.18 15.89
N LEU A 23 -4.72 0.88 14.65
CA LEU A 23 -5.42 -0.15 13.86
C LEU A 23 -5.25 -1.55 14.48
N SER A 24 -6.32 -2.32 14.46
CA SER A 24 -6.31 -3.71 14.94
C SER A 24 -5.27 -4.57 14.20
N LYS A 25 -4.76 -5.60 14.88
CA LYS A 25 -3.85 -6.60 14.29
C LYS A 25 -4.41 -7.22 13.01
N ASN A 26 -5.72 -7.48 12.98
CA ASN A 26 -6.41 -8.02 11.80
C ASN A 26 -6.38 -7.03 10.63
N SER A 27 -6.69 -5.76 10.89
CA SER A 27 -6.62 -4.71 9.87
C SER A 27 -5.21 -4.61 9.30
N VAL A 28 -4.18 -4.50 10.15
CA VAL A 28 -2.77 -4.43 9.72
C VAL A 28 -2.37 -5.65 8.88
N ARG A 29 -2.81 -6.86 9.26
CA ARG A 29 -2.58 -8.09 8.48
C ARG A 29 -3.21 -8.00 7.08
N PHE A 30 -4.43 -7.45 6.96
CA PHE A 30 -5.08 -7.26 5.66
C PHE A 30 -4.32 -6.26 4.78
N TYR A 31 -3.86 -5.14 5.33
CA TYR A 31 -3.00 -4.19 4.60
C TYR A 31 -1.71 -4.87 4.10
N LYS A 32 -1.02 -5.63 4.96
CA LYS A 32 0.18 -6.38 4.59
C LYS A 32 -0.07 -7.34 3.43
N SER A 33 -1.15 -8.11 3.51
CA SER A 33 -1.50 -9.08 2.47
C SER A 33 -1.75 -8.42 1.13
N ASP A 34 -2.47 -7.28 1.11
CA ASP A 34 -2.76 -6.56 -0.13
C ASP A 34 -1.50 -5.99 -0.76
N LEU A 35 -0.61 -5.41 0.04
CA LEU A 35 0.65 -4.84 -0.43
C LEU A 35 1.57 -5.91 -0.99
N LYS A 36 1.65 -7.09 -0.35
CA LYS A 36 2.42 -8.21 -0.89
C LYS A 36 1.89 -8.71 -2.22
N LEU A 37 0.58 -8.82 -2.36
CA LEU A 37 -0.05 -9.24 -3.62
C LEU A 37 0.16 -8.23 -4.73
N PHE A 38 0.04 -6.94 -4.42
CA PHE A 38 0.38 -5.87 -5.35
C PHE A 38 1.86 -5.92 -5.74
N ASN A 39 2.77 -6.01 -4.77
CA ASN A 39 4.21 -6.04 -5.03
C ASN A 39 4.62 -7.22 -5.92
N ARG A 40 4.05 -8.41 -5.67
CA ARG A 40 4.27 -9.59 -6.52
C ARG A 40 3.79 -9.37 -7.96
N TRP A 41 2.59 -8.80 -8.13
CA TRP A 41 2.09 -8.48 -9.47
C TRP A 41 2.98 -7.43 -10.14
N PHE A 42 3.29 -6.34 -9.44
CA PHE A 42 4.03 -5.20 -9.97
C PHE A 42 5.45 -5.59 -10.39
N SER A 43 6.18 -6.30 -9.53
CA SER A 43 7.54 -6.77 -9.83
C SER A 43 7.60 -7.75 -11.00
N GLY A 44 6.56 -8.57 -11.19
CA GLY A 44 6.44 -9.47 -12.34
C GLY A 44 6.19 -8.76 -13.68
N GLN A 45 5.50 -7.61 -13.65
CA GLN A 45 5.22 -6.81 -14.86
C GLN A 45 6.30 -5.77 -15.14
N TYR A 46 6.92 -5.23 -14.10
CA TYR A 46 7.75 -4.02 -14.15
C TYR A 46 9.04 -4.14 -13.34
N PRO A 47 9.97 -5.04 -13.72
CA PRO A 47 11.11 -5.43 -12.88
C PRO A 47 12.13 -4.32 -12.56
N ARG A 48 12.01 -3.14 -13.16
CA ARG A 48 12.92 -1.99 -12.97
C ARG A 48 12.22 -0.63 -13.09
N GLN A 49 10.90 -0.57 -12.90
CA GLN A 49 10.18 0.70 -13.02
C GLN A 49 9.81 1.29 -11.66
N THR A 50 9.93 2.61 -11.57
CA THR A 50 9.34 3.37 -10.47
C THR A 50 7.82 3.32 -10.56
N LEU A 51 7.18 3.17 -9.42
CA LEU A 51 5.74 3.14 -9.28
C LEU A 51 5.10 4.49 -9.66
N LYS A 52 4.04 4.44 -10.47
CA LYS A 52 3.28 5.59 -10.98
C LYS A 52 1.78 5.41 -10.68
N PRO A 53 1.00 6.51 -10.61
CA PRO A 53 -0.45 6.44 -10.42
C PRO A 53 -1.18 5.58 -11.47
N THR A 54 -0.68 5.53 -12.71
CA THR A 54 -1.24 4.71 -13.79
C THR A 54 -1.23 3.21 -13.48
N HIS A 55 -0.25 2.73 -12.70
CA HIS A 55 -0.14 1.31 -12.35
C HIS A 55 -1.27 0.85 -11.41
N LEU A 56 -1.98 1.75 -10.73
CA LEU A 56 -3.16 1.39 -9.93
C LEU A 56 -4.34 1.01 -10.83
N GLU A 57 -4.53 1.73 -11.94
CA GLU A 57 -5.58 1.42 -12.91
C GLU A 57 -5.27 0.13 -13.66
N GLU A 58 -4.00 -0.11 -13.99
CA GLU A 58 -3.56 -1.39 -14.56
C GLU A 58 -3.76 -2.55 -13.57
N TYR A 59 -3.46 -2.35 -12.29
CA TYR A 59 -3.72 -3.36 -11.28
C TYR A 59 -5.22 -3.65 -11.14
N LYS A 60 -6.06 -2.61 -11.17
CA LYS A 60 -7.52 -2.77 -11.17
C LYS A 60 -7.99 -3.59 -12.37
N LYS A 61 -7.51 -3.29 -13.58
CA LYS A 61 -7.82 -4.07 -14.79
C LYS A 61 -7.40 -5.53 -14.65
N PHE A 62 -6.18 -5.77 -14.14
CA PHE A 62 -5.70 -7.12 -13.85
C PHE A 62 -6.61 -7.87 -12.87
N LEU A 63 -7.05 -7.24 -11.78
CA LEU A 63 -7.94 -7.87 -10.80
C LEU A 63 -9.33 -8.19 -11.39
N LEU A 64 -9.86 -7.30 -12.24
CA LEU A 64 -11.11 -7.54 -12.97
C LEU A 64 -10.99 -8.74 -13.92
N MET A 65 -9.90 -8.81 -14.69
CA MET A 65 -9.61 -9.96 -15.57
C MET A 65 -9.49 -11.28 -14.80
N ARG A 66 -8.97 -11.22 -13.57
CA ARG A 66 -8.87 -12.37 -12.66
C ARG A 66 -10.17 -12.66 -11.90
N GLN A 67 -11.26 -11.99 -12.22
CA GLN A 67 -12.59 -12.16 -11.62
C GLN A 67 -12.58 -12.03 -10.08
N VAL A 68 -11.67 -11.18 -9.56
CA VAL A 68 -11.63 -10.87 -8.14
C VAL A 68 -12.90 -10.10 -7.77
N SER A 69 -13.53 -10.44 -6.65
CA SER A 69 -14.77 -9.78 -6.24
C SER A 69 -14.58 -8.26 -6.09
N VAL A 70 -15.58 -7.48 -6.51
CA VAL A 70 -15.54 -6.00 -6.46
C VAL A 70 -15.20 -5.49 -5.05
N LYS A 71 -15.76 -6.13 -4.01
CA LYS A 71 -15.44 -5.84 -2.60
C LYS A 71 -13.94 -5.98 -2.31
N THR A 72 -13.30 -7.04 -2.81
CA THR A 72 -11.86 -7.28 -2.64
C THR A 72 -11.02 -6.31 -3.46
N ILE A 73 -11.45 -5.98 -4.69
CA ILE A 73 -10.80 -4.98 -5.53
C ILE A 73 -10.79 -3.62 -4.81
N ASN A 74 -11.96 -3.16 -4.36
CA ASN A 74 -12.09 -1.90 -3.64
C ASN A 74 -11.22 -1.86 -2.38
N ARG A 75 -11.21 -2.95 -1.60
CA ARG A 75 -10.34 -3.07 -0.41
C ARG A 75 -8.86 -2.92 -0.78
N ARG A 76 -8.39 -3.62 -1.81
CA ARG A 76 -6.99 -3.55 -2.27
C ARG A 76 -6.63 -2.16 -2.78
N LEU A 77 -7.50 -1.53 -3.56
CA LEU A 77 -7.28 -0.16 -4.06
C LEU A 77 -7.24 0.86 -2.90
N SER A 78 -8.09 0.72 -1.89
CA SER A 78 -8.04 1.56 -0.69
C SER A 78 -6.73 1.38 0.10
N THR A 79 -6.25 0.14 0.24
CA THR A 79 -4.91 -0.13 0.80
C THR A 79 -3.82 0.62 0.03
N LEU A 80 -3.81 0.54 -1.30
CA LEU A 80 -2.81 1.20 -2.14
C LEU A 80 -2.87 2.73 -2.04
N ARG A 81 -4.06 3.32 -2.05
CA ARG A 81 -4.21 4.77 -1.85
C ARG A 81 -3.63 5.24 -0.52
N LYS A 82 -3.95 4.53 0.58
CA LYS A 82 -3.42 4.87 1.91
C LYS A 82 -1.90 4.69 1.99
N PHE A 83 -1.37 3.64 1.35
CA PHE A 83 0.07 3.42 1.25
C PHE A 83 0.78 4.53 0.46
N PHE A 84 0.25 4.94 -0.70
CA PHE A 84 0.86 6.05 -1.46
C PHE A 84 0.71 7.40 -0.78
N ALA A 85 -0.36 7.62 -0.01
CA ALA A 85 -0.46 8.78 0.85
C ALA A 85 0.68 8.78 1.90
N PHE A 86 0.91 7.65 2.58
CA PHE A 86 2.03 7.49 3.52
C PHE A 86 3.39 7.79 2.87
N LEU A 87 3.65 7.30 1.64
CA LEU A 87 4.89 7.60 0.92
C LEU A 87 5.07 9.06 0.50
N LYS A 88 4.01 9.86 0.50
CA LYS A 88 4.07 11.29 0.18
C LYS A 88 4.16 12.17 1.43
N ILE A 89 4.04 11.59 2.63
CA ILE A 89 4.30 12.28 3.88
C ILE A 89 5.83 12.40 4.00
N PRO A 90 6.41 13.62 4.00
CA PRO A 90 7.82 13.80 4.30
C PRO A 90 8.08 13.28 5.71
N VAL A 91 9.16 12.52 5.90
CA VAL A 91 9.61 12.05 7.24
C VAL A 91 10.08 13.27 8.04
N ALA A 92 9.12 14.06 8.52
CA ALA A 92 9.28 15.17 9.44
C ALA A 92 8.05 15.17 10.36
N SER A 93 7.90 14.11 11.15
CA SER A 93 7.10 14.15 12.36
C SER A 93 7.56 13.05 13.32
N PRO A 94 8.38 13.40 14.32
CA PRO A 94 8.88 12.45 15.30
C PRO A 94 7.79 11.89 16.23
N ASN A 95 6.64 12.56 16.37
CA ASN A 95 5.51 12.12 17.19
C ASN A 95 4.24 12.85 16.71
N LEU A 96 3.16 12.12 16.43
CA LEU A 96 1.82 12.70 16.26
C LEU A 96 1.28 13.06 17.65
N PRO A 97 0.93 14.32 17.98
CA PRO A 97 -0.13 14.59 18.92
C PRO A 97 -1.48 14.52 18.20
N ALA A 98 -2.48 14.00 18.92
CA ALA A 98 -3.85 13.86 18.47
C ALA A 98 -4.40 15.19 17.91
N THR A 99 -5.15 15.09 16.82
CA THR A 99 -6.13 16.13 16.46
C THR A 99 -7.50 15.46 16.50
N ASP A 100 -8.13 15.54 17.67
CA ASP A 100 -9.59 15.67 17.74
C ASP A 100 -9.93 17.17 17.88
N PRO A 101 -11.10 17.60 17.39
CA PRO A 101 -11.44 19.00 17.11
C PRO A 101 -11.51 19.92 18.33
#